data_AF-A0A3N4K6P9-F1
#
_entry.id   AF-A0A3N4K6P9-F1
#
_cell.length_a   1.000
_cell.length_b   1.000
_cell.length_c   1.000
_cell.angle_alpha   90.00
_cell.angle_beta   90.00
_cell.angle_gamma   90.00
#
_symmetry.space_group_name_H-M   'P 1'
#
loop_
_entity.id
_entity.type
_entity.pdbx_description
1 polymer ?
#
loop_
_entity_poly.entity_id
_entity_poly.type
_entity_poly.pdbx_seq_one_letter_code
_entity_poly.pdbx_strand_id
1 'polypeptide(L)'
;MVSIIRERATEGETVHSVVIFSRHGDRTAKTLGTTKLTALGKNQVYSSGQFYRARYLNSNSSHFIKGITGDRYVEKEVFASAPDQQPLLVQSSQVFLQGLYPPQNVTEILADGTTVSSPANGQQFPILHSVSSNSPDSIWLKGDDNCPRHDQTLAQFFSSQQFKDLTVSTKSFYQSFADLLQGVIPTNKADYSNAYAIFDYLNVGNIHNSTIAQRVSSEDLAKLRYLADSHEWALNGNITTTTPNPISVSGSTLARAILAQLNSSVITPNDFVKLSVLFGSYDTFLSFFALTSLPSVSPSFYGLPDYASTIAFELVSYPSSDTDMYVRFLFRNGTSPESPLTEYPLFGQGRQNALMPYNEFYRSMDRIAIDNVDHWCDVCDSLEDVCQDRYVVTDVPQIGHPRMKAEVAGCVGALCALAAVAIIAAALMLLDFRFTKKEKKAGKAKSLVSVDEGIDVKA
;
A
#
# COMPACT_ATOMS: atom_id res chain seq x y z
N MET A 1 10.72 -15.96 -33.73
CA MET A 1 11.53 -17.00 -33.07
C MET A 1 11.03 -17.08 -31.63
N VAL A 2 10.10 -18.01 -31.38
CA VAL A 2 9.38 -18.16 -30.11
C VAL A 2 10.36 -18.75 -29.10
N SER A 3 10.88 -17.91 -28.21
CA SER A 3 11.72 -18.37 -27.10
C SER A 3 10.81 -18.73 -25.94
N ILE A 4 10.79 -20.03 -25.64
CA ILE A 4 10.10 -20.66 -24.52
C ILE A 4 10.52 -19.95 -23.23
N ILE A 5 9.61 -19.16 -22.65
CA ILE A 5 9.73 -18.72 -21.26
C ILE A 5 9.50 -19.99 -20.44
N ARG A 6 10.59 -20.53 -19.88
CA ARG A 6 10.50 -21.62 -18.91
C ARG A 6 9.81 -21.07 -17.66
N GLU A 7 8.57 -21.46 -17.46
CA GLU A 7 7.90 -21.42 -16.16
C GLU A 7 8.64 -22.44 -15.26
N ARG A 8 9.72 -22.01 -14.62
CA ARG A 8 10.43 -22.81 -13.61
C ARG A 8 9.95 -22.36 -12.24
N ALA A 9 8.94 -23.05 -11.71
CA ALA A 9 9.09 -23.47 -10.32
C ALA A 9 10.22 -24.51 -10.34
N THR A 10 11.42 -24.11 -9.94
CA THR A 10 12.53 -25.06 -9.81
C THR A 10 12.16 -26.07 -8.72
N GLU A 11 12.28 -27.37 -9.03
CA GLU A 11 12.01 -28.46 -8.10
C GLU A 11 12.59 -28.15 -6.69
N GLY A 12 11.71 -28.08 -5.69
CA GLY A 12 12.08 -27.76 -4.30
C GLY A 12 11.95 -26.30 -3.86
N GLU A 13 11.55 -25.38 -4.73
CA GLU A 13 11.22 -24.00 -4.31
C GLU A 13 10.07 -23.98 -3.29
N THR A 14 10.19 -23.14 -2.26
CA THR A 14 9.14 -22.88 -1.27
C THR A 14 8.76 -21.41 -1.31
N VAL A 15 7.47 -21.09 -1.49
CA VAL A 15 6.93 -19.73 -1.36
C VAL A 15 6.51 -19.50 0.09
N HIS A 16 7.00 -18.45 0.74
CA HIS A 16 6.74 -18.15 2.16
C HIS A 16 5.72 -17.02 2.36
N SER A 17 5.85 -15.95 1.57
CA SER A 17 4.98 -14.78 1.63
C SER A 17 4.84 -14.16 0.25
N VAL A 18 3.69 -13.56 -0.03
CA VAL A 18 3.43 -12.86 -1.29
C VAL A 18 2.79 -11.50 -1.02
N VAL A 19 3.29 -10.47 -1.67
CA VAL A 19 2.65 -9.15 -1.73
C VAL A 19 2.17 -8.88 -3.15
N ILE A 20 0.88 -8.58 -3.30
CA ILE A 20 0.26 -8.22 -4.58
C ILE A 20 -0.15 -6.75 -4.49
N PHE A 21 0.25 -5.95 -5.48
CA PHE A 21 -0.31 -4.62 -5.69
C PHE A 21 -1.15 -4.65 -6.98
N SER A 22 -2.42 -4.32 -6.86
CA SER A 22 -3.40 -4.39 -7.94
C SER A 22 -3.93 -3.02 -8.33
N ARG A 23 -4.06 -2.81 -9.64
CA ARG A 23 -4.89 -1.73 -10.18
C ARG A 23 -6.35 -2.11 -10.10
N HIS A 24 -7.23 -1.13 -10.00
CA HIS A 24 -8.66 -1.31 -10.22
C HIS A 24 -9.00 -1.86 -11.62
N GLY A 25 -10.20 -2.43 -11.75
CA GLY A 25 -10.76 -2.84 -13.04
C GLY A 25 -11.30 -1.67 -13.86
N ASP A 26 -11.90 -2.01 -15.00
CA ASP A 26 -12.63 -1.07 -15.86
C ASP A 26 -13.68 -0.25 -15.09
N ARG A 27 -13.78 1.03 -15.45
CA ARG A 27 -14.57 2.04 -14.75
C ARG A 27 -15.14 3.06 -15.73
N THR A 28 -16.11 3.84 -15.26
CA THR A 28 -16.57 5.03 -16.00
C THR A 28 -15.43 6.03 -16.21
N ALA A 29 -15.51 6.86 -17.25
CA ALA A 29 -14.48 7.86 -17.56
C ALA A 29 -14.34 8.91 -16.44
N LYS A 30 -13.09 9.34 -16.14
CA LYS A 30 -12.82 10.35 -15.10
C LYS A 30 -13.46 11.71 -15.41
N THR A 31 -13.58 12.04 -16.69
CA THR A 31 -14.16 13.31 -17.15
C THR A 31 -15.67 13.43 -16.87
N LEU A 32 -16.33 12.33 -16.48
CA LEU A 32 -17.77 12.30 -16.13
C LEU A 32 -18.02 12.41 -14.62
N GLY A 33 -17.00 12.75 -13.83
CA GLY A 33 -17.08 12.92 -12.39
C GLY A 33 -16.57 11.70 -11.60
N THR A 34 -17.15 11.44 -10.43
CA THR A 34 -16.74 10.33 -9.56
C THR A 34 -16.83 9.00 -10.29
N THR A 35 -15.69 8.36 -10.46
CA THR A 35 -15.59 7.10 -11.20
C THR A 35 -16.28 5.95 -10.47
N LYS A 36 -16.91 5.06 -11.24
CA LYS A 36 -17.62 3.87 -10.74
C LYS A 36 -17.08 2.63 -11.43
N LEU A 37 -16.83 1.58 -10.65
CA LEU A 37 -16.43 0.27 -11.20
C LEU A 37 -17.58 -0.30 -12.04
N THR A 38 -17.30 -0.67 -13.28
CA THR A 38 -18.32 -1.25 -14.15
C THR A 38 -18.50 -2.75 -13.86
N ALA A 39 -19.51 -3.38 -14.47
CA ALA A 39 -19.63 -4.84 -14.44
C ALA A 39 -18.42 -5.54 -15.08
N LEU A 40 -17.87 -4.97 -16.16
CA LEU A 40 -16.64 -5.48 -16.78
C LEU A 40 -15.46 -5.39 -15.81
N GLY A 41 -15.31 -4.25 -15.13
CA GLY A 41 -14.25 -4.06 -14.13
C GLY A 41 -14.35 -5.02 -12.96
N LYS A 42 -15.58 -5.30 -12.50
CA LYS A 42 -15.82 -6.33 -11.48
C LYS A 42 -15.38 -7.71 -11.96
N ASN A 43 -15.73 -8.11 -13.18
CA ASN A 43 -15.32 -9.40 -13.73
C ASN A 43 -13.79 -9.51 -13.89
N GLN A 44 -13.12 -8.44 -14.34
CA GLN A 44 -11.67 -8.40 -14.43
C GLN A 44 -11.03 -8.61 -13.05
N VAL A 45 -11.42 -7.82 -12.06
CA VAL A 45 -10.82 -7.89 -10.71
C VAL A 45 -11.16 -9.20 -10.01
N TYR A 46 -12.39 -9.71 -10.17
CA TYR A 46 -12.78 -11.03 -9.67
C TYR A 46 -11.92 -12.14 -10.28
N SER A 47 -11.70 -12.10 -11.59
CA SER A 47 -10.83 -13.04 -12.30
C SER A 47 -9.38 -12.96 -11.81
N SER A 48 -8.86 -11.77 -11.51
CA SER A 48 -7.54 -11.62 -10.85
C SER A 48 -7.50 -12.30 -9.48
N GLY A 49 -8.54 -12.15 -8.66
CA GLY A 49 -8.65 -12.87 -7.38
C GLY A 49 -8.64 -14.39 -7.56
N GLN A 50 -9.40 -14.91 -8.53
CA GLN A 50 -9.43 -16.34 -8.86
C GLN A 50 -8.07 -16.87 -9.35
N PHE A 51 -7.38 -16.08 -10.18
CA PHE A 51 -6.04 -16.42 -10.66
C PHE A 51 -5.06 -16.61 -9.49
N TYR A 52 -5.04 -15.65 -8.55
CA TYR A 52 -4.14 -15.74 -7.39
C TYR A 52 -4.57 -16.79 -6.37
N ARG A 53 -5.86 -17.08 -6.24
CA ARG A 53 -6.34 -18.25 -5.48
C ARG A 53 -5.75 -19.54 -6.05
N ALA A 54 -5.88 -19.74 -7.36
CA ALA A 54 -5.40 -20.93 -8.04
C ALA A 54 -3.87 -21.09 -7.89
N ARG A 55 -3.13 -19.99 -7.92
CA ARG A 55 -1.67 -19.98 -7.79
C ARG A 55 -1.19 -20.19 -6.35
N TYR A 56 -1.76 -19.49 -5.38
CA TYR A 56 -1.16 -19.38 -4.04
C TYR A 56 -1.93 -20.10 -2.94
N LEU A 57 -3.22 -20.34 -3.11
CA LEU A 57 -4.09 -20.95 -2.09
C LEU A 57 -4.48 -22.40 -2.41
N ASN A 58 -4.27 -22.86 -3.65
CA ASN A 58 -4.49 -24.24 -4.02
C ASN A 58 -3.30 -25.10 -3.60
N SER A 59 -3.50 -26.07 -2.70
CA SER A 59 -2.45 -26.97 -2.21
C SER A 59 -1.80 -27.83 -3.30
N ASN A 60 -2.44 -27.97 -4.46
CA ASN A 60 -1.90 -28.69 -5.61
C ASN A 60 -1.07 -27.78 -6.55
N SER A 61 -1.00 -26.48 -6.27
CA SER A 61 -0.16 -25.56 -7.02
C SER A 61 1.31 -25.70 -6.61
N SER A 62 2.22 -25.66 -7.59
CA SER A 62 3.66 -25.56 -7.33
C SER A 62 4.08 -24.25 -6.64
N HIS A 63 3.18 -23.27 -6.58
CA HIS A 63 3.39 -21.97 -5.94
C HIS A 63 2.56 -21.81 -4.67
N PHE A 64 1.99 -22.89 -4.12
CA PHE A 64 1.24 -22.82 -2.87
C PHE A 64 2.08 -22.16 -1.76
N ILE A 65 1.50 -21.18 -1.08
CA ILE A 65 2.20 -20.48 0.00
C ILE A 65 2.31 -21.43 1.19
N LYS A 66 3.54 -21.65 1.67
CA LYS A 66 3.82 -22.58 2.76
C LYS A 66 3.01 -22.22 4.00
N GLY A 67 2.19 -23.18 4.41
CA GLY A 67 1.40 -23.11 5.63
C GLY A 67 0.18 -22.21 5.56
N ILE A 68 -0.15 -21.55 4.44
CA ILE A 68 -1.40 -20.77 4.35
C ILE A 68 -2.62 -21.69 4.39
N THR A 69 -3.70 -21.21 5.00
CA THR A 69 -5.00 -21.86 4.94
C THR A 69 -5.70 -21.40 3.66
N GLY A 70 -5.72 -22.26 2.63
CA GLY A 70 -6.18 -21.89 1.30
C GLY A 70 -7.69 -22.06 1.04
N ASP A 71 -8.33 -22.97 1.75
CA ASP A 71 -9.76 -23.30 1.63
C ASP A 71 -10.66 -22.27 2.36
N ARG A 72 -10.25 -21.84 3.55
CA ARG A 72 -10.92 -20.83 4.37
C ARG A 72 -10.05 -19.61 4.65
N TYR A 73 -10.68 -18.46 4.77
CA TYR A 73 -10.05 -17.23 5.21
C TYR A 73 -9.64 -17.34 6.68
N VAL A 74 -8.39 -16.95 6.96
CA VAL A 74 -7.85 -16.82 8.31
C VAL A 74 -7.23 -15.43 8.42
N GLU A 75 -7.79 -14.61 9.31
CA GLU A 75 -7.48 -13.17 9.42
C GLU A 75 -5.98 -12.88 9.53
N LYS A 76 -5.28 -13.60 10.41
CA LYS A 76 -3.84 -13.39 10.61
C LYS A 76 -2.95 -13.76 9.41
N GLU A 77 -3.47 -14.50 8.43
CA GLU A 77 -2.69 -14.98 7.28
C GLU A 77 -2.80 -14.04 6.07
N VAL A 78 -3.84 -13.20 6.03
CA VAL A 78 -4.13 -12.36 4.86
C VAL A 78 -4.41 -10.92 5.27
N PHE A 79 -3.62 -10.02 4.70
CA PHE A 79 -3.82 -8.59 4.84
C PHE A 79 -4.33 -8.02 3.52
N ALA A 80 -5.35 -7.17 3.56
CA ALA A 80 -5.80 -6.44 2.38
C ALA A 80 -6.05 -4.99 2.71
N SER A 81 -5.59 -4.07 1.85
CA SER A 81 -5.82 -2.64 2.05
C SER A 81 -6.10 -1.86 0.78
N ALA A 82 -6.84 -0.76 0.95
CA ALA A 82 -7.12 0.21 -0.09
C ALA A 82 -7.30 1.61 0.52
N PRO A 83 -6.96 2.68 -0.22
CA PRO A 83 -7.24 4.05 0.19
C PRO A 83 -8.76 4.31 0.09
N ASP A 84 -9.37 4.83 1.17
CA ASP A 84 -10.83 4.94 1.30
C ASP A 84 -11.46 6.16 0.58
N GLN A 85 -10.63 7.14 0.23
CA GLN A 85 -10.96 8.34 -0.53
C GLN A 85 -11.34 7.99 -1.97
N GLN A 86 -10.99 6.79 -2.42
CA GLN A 86 -11.32 6.26 -3.72
C GLN A 86 -12.24 5.05 -3.58
N PRO A 87 -13.58 5.25 -3.55
CA PRO A 87 -14.55 4.15 -3.46
C PRO A 87 -14.36 3.07 -4.54
N LEU A 88 -13.83 3.46 -5.70
CA LEU A 88 -13.43 2.54 -6.77
C LEU A 88 -12.40 1.50 -6.31
N LEU A 89 -11.37 1.93 -5.56
CA LEU A 89 -10.30 1.06 -5.06
C LEU A 89 -10.84 0.13 -3.99
N VAL A 90 -11.60 0.65 -3.02
CA VAL A 90 -12.27 -0.16 -1.99
C VAL A 90 -13.17 -1.23 -2.62
N GLN A 91 -14.03 -0.86 -3.57
CA GLN A 91 -14.91 -1.80 -4.25
C GLN A 91 -14.12 -2.84 -5.07
N SER A 92 -13.03 -2.42 -5.73
CA SER A 92 -12.17 -3.35 -6.46
C SER A 92 -11.53 -4.36 -5.51
N SER A 93 -11.00 -3.93 -4.37
CA SER A 93 -10.42 -4.83 -3.36
C SER A 93 -11.43 -5.84 -2.84
N GLN A 94 -12.66 -5.41 -2.53
CA GLN A 94 -13.73 -6.32 -2.10
C GLN A 94 -14.02 -7.39 -3.15
N VAL A 95 -14.11 -7.00 -4.43
CA VAL A 95 -14.36 -7.91 -5.54
C VAL A 95 -13.19 -8.88 -5.75
N PHE A 96 -11.95 -8.42 -5.59
CA PHE A 96 -10.76 -9.28 -5.65
C PHE A 96 -10.79 -10.33 -4.54
N LEU A 97 -11.11 -9.91 -3.31
CA LEU A 97 -11.21 -10.79 -2.15
C LEU A 97 -12.31 -11.85 -2.31
N GLN A 98 -13.42 -11.51 -2.98
CA GLN A 98 -14.46 -12.49 -3.33
C GLN A 98 -13.97 -13.54 -4.34
N GLY A 99 -13.11 -13.16 -5.29
CA GLY A 99 -12.46 -14.12 -6.20
C GLY A 99 -11.40 -14.96 -5.50
N LEU A 100 -10.70 -14.38 -4.52
CA LEU A 100 -9.65 -15.03 -3.75
C LEU A 100 -10.20 -16.06 -2.75
N TYR A 101 -11.31 -15.72 -2.08
CA TYR A 101 -12.02 -16.53 -1.09
C TYR A 101 -13.49 -16.72 -1.50
N PRO A 102 -13.79 -17.70 -2.38
CA PRO A 102 -15.15 -18.00 -2.81
C PRO A 102 -15.99 -18.56 -1.64
N PRO A 103 -17.32 -18.58 -1.80
CA PRO A 103 -18.22 -19.13 -0.78
C PRO A 103 -17.87 -20.57 -0.35
N GLN A 104 -18.06 -20.84 0.94
CA GLN A 104 -17.85 -22.14 1.59
C GLN A 104 -19.09 -22.50 2.43
N ASN A 105 -19.46 -23.78 2.42
CA ASN A 105 -20.54 -24.27 3.27
C ASN A 105 -20.05 -24.42 4.71
N VAL A 106 -20.14 -23.34 5.48
CA VAL A 106 -19.83 -23.32 6.92
C VAL A 106 -21.14 -23.27 7.69
N THR A 107 -21.29 -24.20 8.63
CA THR A 107 -22.42 -24.30 9.55
C THR A 107 -21.94 -24.32 11.00
N GLU A 108 -22.67 -23.64 11.87
CA GLU A 108 -22.46 -23.66 13.32
C GLU A 108 -23.64 -24.34 14.00
N ILE A 109 -23.37 -25.19 15.00
CA ILE A 109 -24.40 -25.79 15.84
C ILE A 109 -24.45 -24.97 17.12
N LEU A 110 -25.60 -24.34 17.36
CA LEU A 110 -25.84 -23.54 18.56
C LEU A 110 -26.07 -24.44 19.79
N ALA A 111 -25.97 -23.84 20.98
CA ALA A 111 -26.12 -24.57 22.25
C ALA A 111 -27.51 -25.22 22.42
N ASP A 112 -28.53 -24.75 21.70
CA ASP A 112 -29.88 -25.32 21.67
C ASP A 112 -30.05 -26.46 20.63
N GLY A 113 -28.97 -26.83 19.92
CA GLY A 113 -28.96 -27.86 18.90
C GLY A 113 -29.40 -27.41 17.51
N THR A 114 -29.74 -26.12 17.32
CA THR A 114 -30.07 -25.59 15.99
C THR A 114 -28.82 -25.37 15.16
N THR A 115 -28.94 -25.56 13.84
CA THR A 115 -27.86 -25.31 12.89
C THR A 115 -28.09 -23.99 12.18
N VAL A 116 -27.09 -23.11 12.22
CA VAL A 116 -27.07 -21.86 11.45
C VAL A 116 -25.98 -21.93 10.37
N SER A 117 -26.29 -21.40 9.19
CA SER A 117 -25.35 -21.34 8.06
C SER A 117 -24.85 -19.92 7.86
N SER A 118 -23.64 -19.78 7.34
CA SER A 118 -23.13 -18.47 6.91
C SER A 118 -24.07 -17.83 5.85
N PRO A 119 -24.37 -16.52 5.96
CA PRO A 119 -25.26 -15.83 5.02
C PRO A 119 -24.70 -15.78 3.59
N ALA A 120 -25.51 -15.29 2.65
CA ALA A 120 -25.12 -15.09 1.25
C ALA A 120 -24.52 -16.36 0.59
N ASN A 121 -25.15 -17.51 0.83
CA ASN A 121 -24.74 -18.82 0.31
C ASN A 121 -23.32 -19.22 0.72
N GLY A 122 -22.92 -18.92 1.96
CA GLY A 122 -21.61 -19.29 2.47
C GLY A 122 -20.48 -18.32 2.12
N GLN A 123 -20.80 -17.10 1.68
CA GLN A 123 -19.79 -16.09 1.35
C GLN A 123 -18.81 -15.93 2.53
N GLN A 124 -17.52 -15.90 2.20
CA GLN A 124 -16.48 -15.57 3.18
C GLN A 124 -16.35 -14.04 3.24
N PHE A 125 -16.00 -13.52 4.42
CA PHE A 125 -15.88 -12.08 4.66
C PHE A 125 -14.44 -11.69 5.05
N PRO A 126 -13.46 -11.76 4.11
CA PRO A 126 -12.13 -11.24 4.37
C PRO A 126 -12.17 -9.76 4.78
N ILE A 127 -11.34 -9.39 5.76
CA ILE A 127 -11.24 -8.00 6.21
C ILE A 127 -10.48 -7.17 5.17
N LEU A 128 -11.05 -6.01 4.84
CA LEU A 128 -10.41 -4.97 4.06
C LEU A 128 -10.12 -3.78 4.97
N HIS A 129 -8.84 -3.43 5.09
CA HIS A 129 -8.41 -2.23 5.80
C HIS A 129 -8.49 -1.03 4.85
N SER A 130 -9.48 -0.18 5.07
CA SER A 130 -9.63 1.08 4.34
C SER A 130 -8.90 2.21 5.07
N VAL A 131 -7.98 2.91 4.41
CA VAL A 131 -7.16 3.96 5.04
C VAL A 131 -7.69 5.35 4.72
N SER A 132 -8.03 6.11 5.78
CA SER A 132 -8.58 7.47 5.71
C SER A 132 -7.57 8.52 5.28
N SER A 133 -8.01 9.62 4.65
CA SER A 133 -7.12 10.69 4.12
C SER A 133 -6.37 11.39 5.22
N ASN A 134 -7.02 11.49 6.37
CA ASN A 134 -6.52 12.19 7.53
C ASN A 134 -5.68 11.24 8.42
N SER A 135 -5.53 9.98 8.02
CA SER A 135 -4.59 9.07 8.67
C SER A 135 -3.18 9.39 8.17
N PRO A 136 -2.17 9.42 9.05
CA PRO A 136 -0.77 9.43 8.63
C PRO A 136 -0.41 8.26 7.69
N ASP A 137 -1.20 7.19 7.70
CA ASP A 137 -1.02 6.03 6.83
C ASP A 137 -1.52 6.25 5.39
N SER A 138 -2.23 7.35 5.10
CA SER A 138 -2.75 7.65 3.75
C SER A 138 -1.63 7.79 2.73
N ILE A 139 -0.49 8.34 3.16
CA ILE A 139 0.70 8.54 2.32
C ILE A 139 1.22 7.21 1.76
N TRP A 140 1.03 6.08 2.45
CA TRP A 140 1.51 4.77 2.00
C TRP A 140 0.76 4.22 0.79
N LEU A 141 -0.43 4.75 0.52
CA LEU A 141 -1.28 4.32 -0.58
C LEU A 141 -1.45 5.41 -1.65
N LYS A 142 -1.34 6.68 -1.26
CA LYS A 142 -1.46 7.87 -2.13
C LYS A 142 -0.50 8.98 -1.72
N GLY A 143 0.80 8.70 -1.81
CA GLY A 143 1.85 9.63 -1.38
C GLY A 143 1.99 10.91 -2.23
N ASP A 144 1.35 10.98 -3.39
CA ASP A 144 1.31 12.18 -4.24
C ASP A 144 0.28 13.22 -3.79
N ASP A 145 -0.75 12.81 -3.06
CA ASP A 145 -1.74 13.72 -2.51
C ASP A 145 -1.08 14.64 -1.46
N ASN A 146 -1.38 15.94 -1.51
CA ASN A 146 -0.83 16.96 -0.61
C ASN A 146 0.71 17.02 -0.60
N CYS A 147 1.33 16.83 -1.78
CA CYS A 147 2.78 16.91 -1.99
C CYS A 147 3.19 18.11 -2.85
N PRO A 148 3.39 19.33 -2.28
CA PRO A 148 3.71 20.53 -3.06
C PRO A 148 4.92 20.43 -3.99
N ARG A 149 5.97 19.69 -3.61
CA ARG A 149 7.12 19.48 -4.52
C ARG A 149 6.77 18.56 -5.69
N HIS A 150 5.83 17.63 -5.53
CA HIS A 150 5.30 16.87 -6.67
C HIS A 150 4.63 17.85 -7.66
N ASP A 151 3.75 18.74 -7.18
CA ASP A 151 3.09 19.74 -8.02
C ASP A 151 4.07 20.66 -8.77
N GLN A 152 5.18 21.04 -8.11
CA GLN A 152 6.24 21.82 -8.73
C GLN A 152 6.91 21.06 -9.89
N THR A 153 7.10 19.74 -9.78
CA THR A 153 7.65 18.93 -10.89
C THR A 153 6.69 18.87 -12.08
N LEU A 154 5.38 18.84 -11.83
CA LEU A 154 4.36 18.92 -12.90
C LEU A 154 4.44 20.27 -13.63
N ALA A 155 4.56 21.37 -12.88
CA ALA A 155 4.71 22.71 -13.45
C ALA A 155 5.97 22.84 -14.33
N GLN A 156 7.09 22.22 -13.91
CA GLN A 156 8.31 22.17 -14.71
C GLN A 156 8.09 21.42 -16.03
N PHE A 157 7.43 20.25 -16.00
CA PHE A 157 7.09 19.52 -17.21
C PHE A 157 6.22 20.34 -18.17
N PHE A 158 5.16 20.99 -17.68
CA PHE A 158 4.29 21.84 -18.52
C PHE A 158 5.03 23.06 -19.11
N SER A 159 6.15 23.48 -18.52
CA SER A 159 7.01 24.55 -19.06
C SER A 159 8.06 24.06 -20.08
N SER A 160 8.28 22.74 -20.16
CA SER A 160 9.37 22.11 -20.93
C SER A 160 9.19 22.25 -22.44
N GLN A 161 10.31 22.13 -23.18
CA GLN A 161 10.28 22.13 -24.64
C GLN A 161 9.57 20.88 -25.18
N GLN A 162 9.79 19.72 -24.56
CA GLN A 162 9.12 18.48 -24.92
C GLN A 162 7.59 18.63 -24.89
N PHE A 163 7.05 19.21 -23.82
CA PHE A 163 5.61 19.45 -23.70
C PHE A 163 5.09 20.42 -24.78
N LYS A 164 5.81 21.51 -25.03
CA LYS A 164 5.46 22.50 -26.07
C LYS A 164 5.44 21.86 -27.47
N ASP A 165 6.47 21.07 -27.79
CA ASP A 165 6.59 20.41 -29.09
C ASP A 165 5.47 19.38 -29.31
N LEU A 166 5.16 18.56 -28.30
CA LEU A 166 4.06 17.59 -28.36
C LEU A 166 2.71 18.30 -28.46
N THR A 167 2.51 19.40 -27.72
CA THR A 167 1.29 20.20 -27.79
C THR A 167 1.06 20.75 -29.19
N VAL A 168 2.10 21.28 -29.86
CA VAL A 168 1.97 21.81 -31.22
C VAL A 168 1.80 20.69 -32.25
N SER A 169 2.66 19.68 -32.22
CA SER A 169 2.72 18.62 -33.25
C SER A 169 1.50 17.70 -33.24
N THR A 170 0.83 17.54 -32.10
CA THR A 170 -0.33 16.63 -31.95
C THR A 170 -1.67 17.37 -31.91
N LYS A 171 -1.68 18.70 -31.97
CA LYS A 171 -2.90 19.51 -31.84
C LYS A 171 -3.98 19.13 -32.84
N SER A 172 -3.63 19.03 -34.13
CA SER A 172 -4.58 18.68 -35.18
C SER A 172 -5.17 17.28 -34.99
N PHE A 173 -4.37 16.34 -34.46
CA PHE A 173 -4.81 15.00 -34.14
C PHE A 173 -5.83 15.00 -33.00
N TYR A 174 -5.59 15.72 -31.91
CA TYR A 174 -6.60 15.81 -30.84
C TYR A 174 -7.88 16.54 -31.28
N GLN A 175 -7.73 17.58 -32.09
CA GLN A 175 -8.87 18.36 -32.61
C GLN A 175 -9.76 17.57 -33.58
N SER A 176 -9.28 16.48 -34.20
CA SER A 176 -10.12 15.63 -35.04
C SER A 176 -11.21 14.88 -34.26
N PHE A 177 -11.07 14.77 -32.93
CA PHE A 177 -12.06 14.16 -32.02
C PHE A 177 -12.95 15.20 -31.31
N ALA A 178 -12.84 16.49 -31.64
CA ALA A 178 -13.50 17.56 -30.90
C ALA A 178 -15.02 17.41 -30.79
N ASP A 179 -15.66 16.79 -31.79
CA ASP A 179 -17.09 16.52 -31.79
C ASP A 179 -17.48 15.36 -30.86
N LEU A 180 -16.63 14.33 -30.72
CA LEU A 180 -16.80 13.26 -29.72
C LEU A 180 -16.59 13.76 -28.29
N LEU A 181 -15.79 14.81 -28.12
CA LEU A 181 -15.44 15.41 -26.83
C LEU A 181 -16.43 16.50 -26.38
N GLN A 182 -17.43 16.83 -27.20
CA GLN A 182 -18.37 17.92 -26.92
C GLN A 182 -19.10 17.71 -25.58
N GLY A 183 -19.12 18.75 -24.75
CA GLY A 183 -19.74 18.71 -23.42
C GLY A 183 -18.88 18.04 -22.34
N VAL A 184 -17.72 17.49 -22.71
CA VAL A 184 -16.80 16.79 -21.81
C VAL A 184 -15.44 17.50 -21.74
N ILE A 185 -14.82 17.75 -22.90
CA ILE A 185 -13.56 18.51 -23.01
C ILE A 185 -13.77 19.64 -24.05
N PRO A 186 -13.62 20.91 -23.66
CA PRO A 186 -13.69 22.03 -24.60
C PRO A 186 -12.69 21.90 -25.75
N THR A 187 -13.07 22.30 -26.97
CA THR A 187 -12.21 22.18 -28.17
C THR A 187 -10.86 22.89 -28.03
N ASN A 188 -10.80 24.00 -27.29
CA ASN A 188 -9.55 24.72 -27.02
C ASN A 188 -8.65 24.03 -25.98
N LYS A 189 -9.13 22.95 -25.36
CA LYS A 189 -8.38 22.06 -24.44
C LYS A 189 -8.17 20.66 -25.03
N ALA A 190 -8.64 20.39 -26.25
CA ALA A 190 -8.38 19.15 -26.97
C ALA A 190 -6.96 19.18 -27.56
N ASP A 191 -5.95 19.04 -26.69
CA ASP A 191 -4.54 18.97 -27.04
C ASP A 191 -3.76 18.10 -26.03
N TYR A 192 -2.43 18.05 -26.18
CA TYR A 192 -1.55 17.21 -25.36
C TYR A 192 -1.61 17.51 -23.86
N SER A 193 -2.04 18.71 -23.44
CA SER A 193 -2.23 19.04 -22.01
C SER A 193 -3.32 18.19 -21.34
N ASN A 194 -4.22 17.61 -22.13
CA ASN A 194 -5.28 16.71 -21.66
C ASN A 194 -5.13 15.31 -22.26
N ALA A 195 -3.91 14.91 -22.65
CA ALA A 195 -3.64 13.63 -23.33
C ALA A 195 -4.29 12.44 -22.62
N TYR A 196 -4.07 12.30 -21.30
CA TYR A 196 -4.67 11.24 -20.51
C TYR A 196 -6.19 11.34 -20.41
N ALA A 197 -6.74 12.55 -20.16
CA ALA A 197 -8.19 12.72 -20.03
C ALA A 197 -8.94 12.42 -21.33
N ILE A 198 -8.36 12.81 -22.48
CA ILE A 198 -8.91 12.50 -23.81
C ILE A 198 -8.83 11.00 -24.08
N PHE A 199 -7.65 10.39 -23.87
CA PHE A 199 -7.49 8.95 -24.02
C PHE A 199 -8.44 8.16 -23.11
N ASP A 200 -8.54 8.52 -21.84
CA ASP A 200 -9.42 7.84 -20.87
C ASP A 200 -10.88 7.86 -21.33
N TYR A 201 -11.37 9.04 -21.73
CA TYR A 201 -12.75 9.18 -22.20
C TYR A 201 -13.01 8.37 -23.48
N LEU A 202 -12.12 8.45 -24.47
CA LEU A 202 -12.28 7.74 -25.73
C LEU A 202 -12.06 6.23 -25.60
N ASN A 203 -11.16 5.78 -24.71
CA ASN A 203 -10.96 4.37 -24.41
C ASN A 203 -12.17 3.76 -23.70
N VAL A 204 -12.69 4.43 -22.66
CA VAL A 204 -13.94 4.00 -22.01
C VAL A 204 -15.11 4.05 -23.00
N GLY A 205 -15.18 5.09 -23.82
CA GLY A 205 -16.15 5.20 -24.90
C GLY A 205 -16.05 4.06 -25.92
N ASN A 206 -14.84 3.66 -26.29
CA ASN A 206 -14.62 2.54 -27.21
C ASN A 206 -15.12 1.19 -26.63
N ILE A 207 -15.13 1.05 -25.30
CA ILE A 207 -15.63 -0.15 -24.61
C ILE A 207 -17.16 -0.09 -24.42
N HIS A 208 -17.71 1.06 -24.05
CA HIS A 208 -19.09 1.18 -23.54
C HIS A 208 -20.04 2.04 -24.40
N ASN A 209 -19.55 2.66 -25.48
CA ASN A 209 -20.32 3.56 -26.34
C ASN A 209 -20.15 3.20 -27.82
N SER A 210 -21.21 2.67 -28.43
CA SER A 210 -21.19 2.21 -29.83
C SER A 210 -20.83 3.31 -30.84
N THR A 211 -21.17 4.58 -30.57
CA THR A 211 -20.85 5.70 -31.46
C THR A 211 -19.35 6.00 -31.44
N ILE A 212 -18.73 6.03 -30.26
CA ILE A 212 -17.28 6.22 -30.13
C ILE A 212 -16.55 5.01 -30.73
N ALA A 213 -16.99 3.79 -30.41
CA ALA A 213 -16.38 2.56 -30.90
C ALA A 213 -16.38 2.42 -32.44
N GLN A 214 -17.38 2.97 -33.13
CA GLN A 214 -17.43 2.98 -34.59
C GLN A 214 -16.57 4.08 -35.22
N ARG A 215 -16.23 5.13 -34.47
CA ARG A 215 -15.58 6.33 -34.99
C ARG A 215 -14.11 6.47 -34.65
N VAL A 216 -13.67 5.88 -33.54
CA VAL A 216 -12.26 5.87 -33.16
C VAL A 216 -11.65 4.58 -33.67
N SER A 217 -10.76 4.69 -34.65
CA SER A 217 -10.08 3.51 -35.18
C SER A 217 -9.11 2.91 -34.16
N SER A 218 -8.75 1.63 -34.31
CA SER A 218 -7.75 1.00 -33.45
C SER A 218 -6.38 1.69 -33.54
N GLU A 219 -6.04 2.26 -34.70
CA GLU A 219 -4.79 3.03 -34.90
C GLU A 219 -4.85 4.36 -34.15
N ASP A 220 -5.95 5.08 -34.25
CA ASP A 220 -6.17 6.33 -33.50
C ASP A 220 -6.14 6.08 -31.99
N LEU A 221 -6.82 5.02 -31.52
CA LEU A 221 -6.82 4.65 -30.11
C LEU A 221 -5.42 4.29 -29.61
N ALA A 222 -4.62 3.58 -30.42
CA ALA A 222 -3.23 3.27 -30.10
C ALA A 222 -2.36 4.54 -30.03
N LYS A 223 -2.57 5.51 -30.93
CA LYS A 223 -1.87 6.80 -30.89
C LYS A 223 -2.30 7.66 -29.69
N LEU A 224 -3.58 7.69 -29.36
CA LEU A 224 -4.10 8.33 -28.14
C LEU A 224 -3.47 7.70 -26.89
N ARG A 225 -3.40 6.35 -26.83
CA ARG A 225 -2.74 5.62 -25.76
C ARG A 225 -1.28 5.99 -25.66
N TYR A 226 -0.53 5.97 -26.76
CA TYR A 226 0.89 6.32 -26.78
C TYR A 226 1.15 7.74 -26.22
N LEU A 227 0.33 8.71 -26.60
CA LEU A 227 0.46 10.09 -26.10
C LEU A 227 0.03 10.23 -24.63
N ALA A 228 -0.96 9.46 -24.18
CA ALA A 228 -1.32 9.38 -22.77
C ALA A 228 -0.22 8.70 -21.94
N ASP A 229 0.38 7.62 -22.44
CA ASP A 229 1.51 6.94 -21.82
C ASP A 229 2.70 7.90 -21.66
N SER A 230 3.06 8.65 -22.72
CA SER A 230 4.15 9.62 -22.64
C SER A 230 3.84 10.78 -21.68
N HIS A 231 2.59 11.21 -21.61
CA HIS A 231 2.14 12.25 -20.69
C HIS A 231 2.25 11.77 -19.24
N GLU A 232 1.63 10.63 -18.91
CA GLU A 232 1.61 10.12 -17.53
C GLU A 232 2.99 9.65 -17.07
N TRP A 233 3.84 9.14 -17.97
CA TRP A 233 5.24 8.87 -17.65
C TRP A 233 5.99 10.15 -17.27
N ALA A 234 5.76 11.24 -18.00
CA ALA A 234 6.39 12.52 -17.70
C ALA A 234 5.98 13.10 -16.34
N LEU A 235 4.78 12.76 -15.85
CA LEU A 235 4.28 13.20 -14.55
C LEU A 235 4.70 12.30 -13.38
N ASN A 236 4.94 11.00 -13.61
CA ASN A 236 5.12 10.03 -12.53
C ASN A 236 6.49 9.32 -12.52
N GLY A 237 7.16 9.25 -13.67
CA GLY A 237 8.32 8.37 -13.88
C GLY A 237 9.56 9.04 -14.48
N ASN A 238 9.48 10.32 -14.86
CA ASN A 238 10.61 11.05 -15.45
C ASN A 238 11.60 11.56 -14.39
N ILE A 239 12.23 10.64 -13.68
CA ILE A 239 13.18 10.91 -12.60
C ILE A 239 14.49 11.45 -13.20
N THR A 240 14.81 12.71 -12.91
CA THR A 240 16.02 13.40 -13.40
C THR A 240 17.00 13.81 -12.29
N THR A 241 16.62 13.61 -11.02
CA THR A 241 17.40 14.00 -9.82
C THR A 241 17.45 12.85 -8.80
N THR A 242 18.05 13.11 -7.64
CA THR A 242 18.24 12.15 -6.53
C THR A 242 16.93 11.50 -6.05
N THR A 243 17.03 10.24 -5.60
CA THR A 243 15.93 9.46 -5.02
C THR A 243 16.00 9.44 -3.48
N PRO A 244 14.87 9.39 -2.75
CA PRO A 244 13.48 9.47 -3.24
C PRO A 244 13.17 10.80 -3.93
N ASN A 245 12.44 10.75 -5.04
CA ASN A 245 12.15 11.91 -5.88
C ASN A 245 10.66 12.28 -5.76
N PRO A 246 10.30 13.56 -5.55
CA PRO A 246 8.91 14.01 -5.47
C PRO A 246 8.06 13.59 -6.66
N ILE A 247 8.62 13.51 -7.88
CA ILE A 247 7.89 13.04 -9.08
C ILE A 247 7.37 11.61 -8.92
N SER A 248 8.08 10.81 -8.11
CA SER A 248 7.87 9.38 -7.94
C SER A 248 7.54 9.00 -6.48
N VAL A 249 6.91 9.92 -5.75
CA VAL A 249 6.58 9.74 -4.33
C VAL A 249 5.65 8.53 -4.10
N SER A 250 4.69 8.28 -4.99
CA SER A 250 3.75 7.15 -4.88
C SER A 250 4.45 5.79 -5.01
N GLY A 251 5.47 5.69 -5.87
CA GLY A 251 6.30 4.50 -5.98
C GLY A 251 7.21 4.30 -4.76
N SER A 252 7.69 5.40 -4.17
CA SER A 252 8.55 5.37 -2.97
C SER A 252 7.76 4.91 -1.73
N THR A 253 6.51 5.35 -1.61
CA THR A 253 5.59 4.93 -0.54
C THR A 253 5.13 3.48 -0.72
N LEU A 254 4.83 3.05 -1.96
CA LEU A 254 4.58 1.64 -2.28
C LEU A 254 5.81 0.76 -1.95
N ALA A 255 7.03 1.22 -2.23
CA ALA A 255 8.24 0.47 -1.89
C ALA A 255 8.35 0.23 -0.38
N ARG A 256 8.02 1.23 0.45
CA ARG A 256 7.95 1.06 1.91
C ARG A 256 6.85 0.08 2.31
N ALA A 257 5.67 0.15 1.72
CA ALA A 257 4.58 -0.78 1.99
C ALA A 257 4.97 -2.23 1.67
N ILE A 258 5.62 -2.48 0.53
CA ILE A 258 6.11 -3.82 0.15
C ILE A 258 7.13 -4.33 1.16
N LEU A 259 8.09 -3.49 1.57
CA LEU A 259 9.07 -3.85 2.60
C LEU A 259 8.40 -4.19 3.92
N ALA A 260 7.44 -3.39 4.38
CA ALA A 260 6.73 -3.65 5.64
C ALA A 260 6.01 -5.01 5.62
N GLN A 261 5.36 -5.35 4.51
CA GLN A 261 4.64 -6.62 4.36
C GLN A 261 5.60 -7.82 4.29
N LEU A 262 6.66 -7.76 3.48
CA LEU A 262 7.62 -8.85 3.34
C LEU A 262 8.51 -9.05 4.57
N ASN A 263 8.98 -7.97 5.20
CA ASN A 263 9.94 -8.06 6.30
C ASN A 263 9.39 -8.77 7.54
N SER A 264 8.08 -8.68 7.77
CA SER A 264 7.41 -9.44 8.83
C SER A 264 7.68 -10.95 8.72
N SER A 265 7.62 -11.50 7.50
CA SER A 265 7.85 -12.92 7.26
C SER A 265 9.29 -13.40 7.48
N VAL A 266 10.26 -12.49 7.41
CA VAL A 266 11.68 -12.78 7.64
C VAL A 266 12.03 -12.68 9.12
N ILE A 267 11.44 -11.71 9.85
CA ILE A 267 11.76 -11.44 11.25
C ILE A 267 10.95 -12.33 12.22
N THR A 268 9.71 -12.68 11.89
CA THR A 268 8.82 -13.50 12.74
C THR A 268 8.29 -14.74 12.03
N PRO A 269 9.11 -15.79 11.80
CA PRO A 269 8.79 -16.93 10.92
C PRO A 269 7.58 -17.78 11.32
N ASN A 270 7.02 -17.58 12.52
CA ASN A 270 5.92 -18.40 13.05
C ASN A 270 4.58 -17.64 13.16
N ASP A 271 4.57 -16.33 12.97
CA ASP A 271 3.36 -15.50 13.08
C ASP A 271 3.52 -14.23 12.22
N PHE A 272 3.09 -14.33 10.97
CA PHE A 272 3.23 -13.26 9.98
C PHE A 272 2.14 -13.37 8.89
N VAL A 273 1.92 -12.28 8.18
CA VAL A 273 1.01 -12.21 7.04
C VAL A 273 1.61 -12.95 5.84
N LYS A 274 0.92 -13.97 5.36
CA LYS A 274 1.38 -14.84 4.26
C LYS A 274 1.00 -14.28 2.90
N LEU A 275 -0.14 -13.59 2.80
CA LEU A 275 -0.60 -12.97 1.57
C LEU A 275 -1.10 -11.55 1.83
N SER A 276 -0.47 -10.57 1.20
CA SER A 276 -0.89 -9.17 1.28
C SER A 276 -1.44 -8.71 -0.07
N VAL A 277 -2.60 -8.05 -0.07
CA VAL A 277 -3.25 -7.52 -1.28
C VAL A 277 -3.49 -6.02 -1.11
N LEU A 278 -2.73 -5.23 -1.83
CA LEU A 278 -2.77 -3.77 -1.81
C LEU A 278 -3.43 -3.29 -3.11
N PHE A 279 -4.28 -2.27 -3.02
CA PHE A 279 -4.91 -1.65 -4.20
C PHE A 279 -4.50 -0.20 -4.37
N GLY A 280 -4.22 0.16 -5.62
CA GLY A 280 -3.90 1.53 -5.99
C GLY A 280 -4.17 1.81 -7.47
N SER A 281 -3.54 2.86 -7.98
CA SER A 281 -3.78 3.39 -9.31
C SER A 281 -2.55 3.29 -10.20
N TYR A 282 -2.71 3.58 -11.49
CA TYR A 282 -1.66 3.39 -12.49
C TYR A 282 -0.43 4.29 -12.24
N ASP A 283 -0.62 5.48 -11.67
CA ASP A 283 0.40 6.43 -11.25
C ASP A 283 1.43 5.76 -10.33
N THR A 284 0.96 5.02 -9.32
CA THR A 284 1.81 4.25 -8.42
C THR A 284 2.64 3.20 -9.16
N PHE A 285 2.07 2.52 -10.17
CA PHE A 285 2.82 1.58 -11.01
C PHE A 285 3.92 2.29 -11.80
N LEU A 286 3.59 3.37 -12.52
CA LEU A 286 4.56 4.11 -13.34
C LEU A 286 5.72 4.64 -12.49
N SER A 287 5.38 5.20 -11.34
CA SER A 287 6.32 5.68 -10.34
C SER A 287 7.24 4.57 -9.83
N PHE A 288 6.68 3.42 -9.46
CA PHE A 288 7.45 2.26 -9.03
C PHE A 288 8.34 1.70 -10.15
N PHE A 289 7.83 1.62 -11.39
CA PHE A 289 8.59 1.16 -12.56
C PHE A 289 9.80 2.04 -12.85
N ALA A 290 9.66 3.35 -12.70
CA ALA A 290 10.76 4.29 -12.82
C ALA A 290 11.82 4.07 -11.74
N LEU A 291 11.43 4.01 -10.46
CA LEU A 291 12.36 3.84 -9.33
C LEU A 291 13.12 2.51 -9.38
N THR A 292 12.50 1.48 -9.94
CA THR A 292 13.08 0.13 -10.08
C THR A 292 13.74 -0.11 -11.44
N SER A 293 13.89 0.92 -12.27
CA SER A 293 14.58 0.84 -13.57
C SER A 293 14.02 -0.22 -14.51
N LEU A 294 12.76 -0.61 -14.36
CA LEU A 294 12.09 -1.60 -15.22
C LEU A 294 12.04 -1.20 -16.72
N PRO A 295 11.96 0.09 -17.10
CA PRO A 295 12.06 0.48 -18.51
C PRO A 295 13.36 0.07 -19.22
N SER A 296 14.45 -0.14 -18.47
CA SER A 296 15.70 -0.67 -19.03
C SER A 296 15.60 -2.14 -19.45
N VAL A 297 14.63 -2.87 -18.88
CA VAL A 297 14.36 -4.29 -19.16
C VAL A 297 13.41 -4.45 -20.35
N SER A 298 12.39 -3.58 -20.42
CA SER A 298 11.40 -3.55 -21.50
C SER A 298 10.79 -2.16 -21.65
N PRO A 299 10.69 -1.61 -22.88
CA PRO A 299 9.99 -0.34 -23.12
C PRO A 299 8.52 -0.37 -22.74
N SER A 300 7.90 -1.54 -22.59
CA SER A 300 6.51 -1.67 -22.16
C SER A 300 6.23 -1.06 -20.78
N PHE A 301 7.26 -0.91 -19.93
CA PHE A 301 7.13 -0.29 -18.61
C PHE A 301 7.01 1.24 -18.65
N TYR A 302 7.17 1.87 -19.82
CA TYR A 302 6.81 3.29 -20.01
C TYR A 302 5.30 3.50 -20.12
N GLY A 303 4.54 2.46 -20.49
CA GLY A 303 3.12 2.55 -20.74
C GLY A 303 2.28 2.44 -19.48
N LEU A 304 1.08 3.02 -19.52
CA LEU A 304 0.05 2.76 -18.52
C LEU A 304 -0.14 1.24 -18.37
N PRO A 305 -0.23 0.70 -17.15
CA PRO A 305 -0.77 -0.64 -16.97
C PRO A 305 -2.22 -0.71 -17.45
N ASP A 306 -2.67 -1.88 -17.89
CA ASP A 306 -4.07 -2.12 -18.28
C ASP A 306 -4.97 -2.31 -17.06
N TYR A 307 -6.29 -2.33 -17.24
CA TYR A 307 -7.22 -2.51 -16.12
C TYR A 307 -7.01 -3.87 -15.45
N ALA A 308 -7.10 -3.90 -14.12
CA ALA A 308 -6.82 -5.07 -13.28
C ALA A 308 -5.41 -5.67 -13.44
N SER A 309 -4.44 -4.88 -13.91
CA SER A 309 -3.02 -5.24 -13.86
C SER A 309 -2.53 -5.41 -12.43
N THR A 310 -1.59 -6.33 -12.23
CA THR A 310 -1.00 -6.62 -10.93
C THR A 310 0.50 -6.75 -11.01
N ILE A 311 1.19 -6.28 -9.98
CA ILE A 311 2.55 -6.72 -9.67
C ILE A 311 2.52 -7.62 -8.44
N ALA A 312 3.42 -8.59 -8.38
CA ALA A 312 3.56 -9.46 -7.23
C ALA A 312 5.04 -9.62 -6.83
N PHE A 313 5.28 -9.73 -5.53
CA PHE A 313 6.58 -10.03 -4.94
C PHE A 313 6.44 -11.33 -4.17
N GLU A 314 7.15 -12.38 -4.60
CA GLU A 314 7.18 -13.67 -3.91
C GLU A 314 8.47 -13.76 -3.09
N LEU A 315 8.36 -14.02 -1.78
CA LEU A 315 9.49 -14.42 -0.95
C LEU A 315 9.65 -15.94 -1.03
N VAL A 316 10.79 -16.40 -1.51
CA VAL A 316 11.04 -17.83 -1.77
C VAL A 316 12.35 -18.33 -1.17
N SER A 317 12.44 -19.62 -0.88
CA SER A 317 13.68 -20.33 -0.54
C SER A 317 13.85 -21.60 -1.38
N TYR A 318 15.06 -22.17 -1.38
CA TYR A 318 15.39 -23.43 -2.05
C TYR A 318 15.90 -24.48 -1.06
N PRO A 319 15.78 -25.79 -1.36
CA PRO A 319 16.04 -26.85 -0.39
C PRO A 319 17.48 -26.91 0.12
N SER A 320 18.43 -26.37 -0.66
CA SER A 320 19.85 -26.36 -0.30
C SER A 320 20.20 -25.28 0.74
N SER A 321 19.28 -24.36 1.04
CA SER A 321 19.46 -23.29 2.03
C SER A 321 18.09 -22.75 2.46
N ASP A 322 17.54 -23.32 3.54
CA ASP A 322 16.36 -22.73 4.20
C ASP A 322 16.70 -21.37 4.86
N THR A 323 17.98 -20.97 4.88
CA THR A 323 18.45 -19.69 5.40
C THR A 323 18.53 -18.59 4.34
N ASP A 324 18.72 -18.94 3.06
CA ASP A 324 18.82 -17.95 1.99
C ASP A 324 17.45 -17.69 1.38
N MET A 325 16.89 -16.53 1.72
CA MET A 325 15.64 -16.05 1.15
C MET A 325 15.91 -15.19 -0.09
N TYR A 326 15.03 -15.30 -1.06
CA TYR A 326 15.07 -14.55 -2.30
C TYR A 326 13.72 -13.90 -2.60
N VAL A 327 13.73 -12.82 -3.36
CA VAL A 327 12.52 -12.15 -3.85
C VAL A 327 12.44 -12.26 -5.36
N ARG A 328 11.28 -12.70 -5.84
CA ARG A 328 10.90 -12.69 -7.25
C ARG A 328 9.89 -11.57 -7.50
N PHE A 329 10.14 -10.73 -8.51
CA PHE A 329 9.17 -9.74 -8.99
C PHE A 329 8.45 -10.22 -10.24
N LEU A 330 7.14 -10.07 -10.25
CA LEU A 330 6.25 -10.52 -11.31
C LEU A 330 5.30 -9.39 -11.73
N PHE A 331 5.02 -9.29 -13.02
CA PHE A 331 4.03 -8.36 -13.56
C PHE A 331 3.05 -9.11 -14.47
N ARG A 332 1.74 -8.88 -14.24
CA ARG A 332 0.65 -9.34 -15.09
C ARG A 332 -0.13 -8.12 -15.57
N ASN A 333 -0.05 -7.83 -16.86
CA ASN A 333 -0.69 -6.64 -17.42
C ASN A 333 -2.14 -6.93 -17.86
N GLY A 334 -3.07 -6.85 -16.92
CA GLY A 334 -4.49 -7.10 -17.13
C GLY A 334 -4.90 -8.56 -17.00
N THR A 335 -6.11 -8.88 -17.46
CA THR A 335 -6.74 -10.19 -17.20
C THR A 335 -6.95 -11.06 -18.43
N SER A 336 -6.47 -10.62 -19.59
CA SER A 336 -6.58 -11.40 -20.83
C SER A 336 -5.84 -12.73 -20.70
N PRO A 337 -6.29 -13.80 -21.39
CA PRO A 337 -5.53 -15.05 -21.47
C PRO A 337 -4.09 -14.87 -21.99
N GLU A 338 -3.86 -13.85 -22.81
CA GLU A 338 -2.56 -13.48 -23.39
C GLU A 338 -1.69 -12.64 -22.43
N SER A 339 -2.18 -12.32 -21.23
CA SER A 339 -1.45 -11.60 -20.19
C SER A 339 -0.97 -12.56 -19.09
N PRO A 340 0.16 -13.27 -19.29
CA PRO A 340 0.74 -14.13 -18.27
C PRO A 340 1.34 -13.30 -17.12
N LEU A 341 1.41 -13.91 -15.94
CA LEU A 341 2.22 -13.39 -14.84
C LEU A 341 3.70 -13.65 -15.17
N THR A 342 4.41 -12.59 -15.55
CA THR A 342 5.78 -12.69 -16.10
C THR A 342 6.80 -12.18 -15.10
N GLU A 343 7.89 -12.92 -14.94
CA GLU A 343 9.01 -12.55 -14.06
C GLU A 343 9.91 -11.49 -14.74
N TYR A 344 10.30 -10.46 -13.99
CA TYR A 344 11.23 -9.43 -14.45
C TYR A 344 12.28 -9.11 -13.39
N PRO A 345 13.54 -8.85 -13.80
CA PRO A 345 14.55 -8.36 -12.87
C PRO A 345 14.26 -6.92 -12.43
N LEU A 346 14.36 -6.65 -11.14
CA LEU A 346 14.29 -5.30 -10.58
C LEU A 346 15.65 -4.59 -10.69
N PHE A 347 15.60 -3.27 -10.56
CA PHE A 347 16.75 -2.36 -10.49
C PHE A 347 17.70 -2.42 -11.69
N GLY A 348 17.15 -2.74 -12.87
CA GLY A 348 17.91 -2.84 -14.11
C GLY A 348 18.94 -3.97 -14.11
N GLN A 349 18.81 -4.94 -13.20
CA GLN A 349 19.61 -6.16 -13.28
C GLN A 349 19.25 -6.90 -14.57
N GLY A 350 20.24 -7.50 -15.25
CA GLY A 350 19.97 -8.22 -16.49
C GLY A 350 19.03 -9.42 -16.29
N ARG A 351 18.38 -9.92 -17.35
CA ARG A 351 17.39 -11.02 -17.30
C ARG A 351 17.85 -12.31 -16.61
N GLN A 352 19.15 -12.49 -16.42
CA GLN A 352 19.74 -13.66 -15.75
C GLN A 352 19.65 -13.59 -14.22
N ASN A 353 19.32 -12.42 -13.65
CA ASN A 353 19.29 -12.15 -12.21
C ASN A 353 17.87 -11.71 -11.75
N ALA A 354 16.83 -12.33 -12.30
CA ALA A 354 15.46 -11.94 -11.98
C ALA A 354 15.01 -12.34 -10.55
N LEU A 355 15.75 -13.28 -9.95
CA LEU A 355 15.65 -13.64 -8.55
C LEU A 355 16.73 -12.91 -7.72
N MET A 356 16.31 -12.12 -6.73
CA MET A 356 17.20 -11.26 -5.95
C MET A 356 17.37 -11.77 -4.51
N PRO A 357 18.60 -11.88 -3.96
CA PRO A 357 18.78 -12.17 -2.54
C PRO A 357 18.03 -11.17 -1.65
N TYR A 358 17.33 -11.64 -0.62
CA TYR A 358 16.44 -10.79 0.19
C TYR A 358 17.16 -9.56 0.77
N ASN A 359 18.39 -9.72 1.26
CA ASN A 359 19.17 -8.59 1.81
C ASN A 359 19.52 -7.54 0.76
N GLU A 360 19.74 -7.95 -0.49
CA GLU A 360 20.00 -7.03 -1.60
C GLU A 360 18.71 -6.34 -2.04
N PHE A 361 17.61 -7.09 -2.13
CA PHE A 361 16.28 -6.55 -2.37
C PHE A 361 15.91 -5.51 -1.32
N TYR A 362 16.06 -5.83 -0.03
CA TYR A 362 15.75 -4.94 1.08
C TYR A 362 16.51 -3.63 0.93
N ARG A 363 17.84 -3.67 0.79
CA ARG A 363 18.67 -2.45 0.66
C ARG A 363 18.35 -1.63 -0.58
N SER A 364 17.98 -2.28 -1.69
CA SER A 364 17.67 -1.59 -2.95
C SER A 364 16.32 -0.91 -2.89
N MET A 365 15.32 -1.58 -2.31
CA MET A 365 13.99 -1.02 -2.03
C MET A 365 14.05 0.09 -0.98
N ASP A 366 14.83 -0.08 0.09
CA ASP A 366 14.96 0.90 1.18
C ASP A 366 15.56 2.22 0.67
N ARG A 367 16.51 2.16 -0.29
CA ARG A 367 17.09 3.35 -0.93
C ARG A 367 16.06 4.19 -1.70
N ILE A 368 15.03 3.56 -2.27
CA ILE A 368 13.97 4.26 -3.02
C ILE A 368 12.74 4.52 -2.16
N ALA A 369 12.67 3.96 -0.96
CA ALA A 369 11.51 4.06 -0.10
C ALA A 369 11.46 5.39 0.64
N ILE A 370 10.24 5.84 0.93
CA ILE A 370 10.02 6.88 1.95
C ILE A 370 9.87 6.20 3.29
N ASP A 371 10.70 6.63 4.25
CA ASP A 371 10.92 5.81 5.43
C ASP A 371 9.80 5.89 6.47
N ASN A 372 9.30 7.09 6.66
CA ASN A 372 8.33 7.46 7.68
C ASN A 372 7.64 8.76 7.23
N VAL A 373 6.63 9.18 7.98
CA VAL A 373 5.87 10.41 7.71
C VAL A 373 6.80 11.62 7.66
N ASP A 374 7.82 11.66 8.51
CA ASP A 374 8.81 12.74 8.51
C ASP A 374 9.58 12.85 7.18
N HIS A 375 10.13 11.73 6.70
CA HIS A 375 10.81 11.68 5.41
C HIS A 375 9.86 12.07 4.27
N TRP A 376 8.57 11.70 4.35
CA TRP A 376 7.56 12.15 3.38
C TRP A 376 7.37 13.67 3.42
N CYS A 377 7.17 14.25 4.61
CA CYS A 377 7.05 15.70 4.80
C CYS A 377 8.27 16.44 4.24
N ASP A 378 9.46 15.91 4.48
CA ASP A 378 10.71 16.46 3.95
C ASP A 378 10.79 16.39 2.44
N VAL A 379 10.41 15.28 1.81
CA VAL A 379 10.42 15.12 0.34
C VAL A 379 9.38 16.03 -0.30
N CYS A 380 8.19 16.10 0.28
CA CYS A 380 7.03 16.77 -0.29
C CYS A 380 6.96 18.28 0.00
N ASP A 381 7.64 18.77 1.03
CA ASP A 381 7.44 20.13 1.57
C ASP A 381 5.98 20.37 2.00
N SER A 382 5.37 19.32 2.56
CA SER A 382 3.94 19.33 2.86
C SER A 382 3.65 20.16 4.11
N LEU A 383 2.52 20.86 4.08
CA LEU A 383 2.01 21.66 5.19
C LEU A 383 0.88 20.96 5.97
N GLU A 384 0.60 19.70 5.65
CA GLU A 384 -0.41 18.90 6.37
C GLU A 384 -0.13 18.85 7.88
N ASP A 385 -1.18 18.72 8.69
CA ASP A 385 -1.06 18.72 10.16
C ASP A 385 -0.07 17.67 10.68
N VAL A 386 0.01 16.52 10.00
CA VAL A 386 0.98 15.44 10.30
C VAL A 386 2.45 15.87 10.12
N CYS A 387 2.69 16.96 9.38
CA CYS A 387 3.99 17.60 9.19
C CYS A 387 4.18 18.83 10.10
N GLN A 388 3.12 19.37 10.72
CA GLN A 388 3.16 20.62 11.49
C GLN A 388 3.69 20.48 12.93
N ASP A 389 3.81 19.26 13.46
CA ASP A 389 4.54 19.02 14.73
C ASP A 389 6.03 19.43 14.64
N ARG A 390 6.50 19.84 13.46
CA ARG A 390 7.83 20.39 13.18
C ARG A 390 8.00 21.87 13.52
N TYR A 391 6.91 22.63 13.71
CA TYR A 391 6.97 24.08 13.93
C TYR A 391 6.79 24.52 15.39
N VAL A 392 6.83 23.61 16.36
CA VAL A 392 7.16 24.00 17.75
C VAL A 392 8.68 24.01 17.91
N VAL A 393 9.34 24.89 17.16
CA VAL A 393 10.62 25.43 17.59
C VAL A 393 10.29 26.27 18.81
N THR A 394 10.54 25.74 20.01
CA THR A 394 10.72 26.62 21.16
C THR A 394 12.00 27.40 20.90
N ASP A 395 11.87 28.52 20.18
CA ASP A 395 12.83 29.61 20.27
C ASP A 395 12.77 30.12 21.71
N VAL A 396 13.50 29.45 22.59
CA VAL A 396 13.90 30.03 23.86
C VAL A 396 15.00 31.02 23.49
N PRO A 397 14.78 32.34 23.59
CA PRO A 397 15.85 33.28 23.38
C PRO A 397 16.92 32.96 24.42
N GLN A 398 18.14 32.66 23.97
CA GLN A 398 19.32 32.53 24.82
C GLN A 398 19.63 33.89 25.45
N ILE A 399 18.90 34.24 26.51
CA ILE A 399 19.26 35.29 27.44
C ILE A 399 20.26 34.66 28.41
N GLY A 400 21.54 34.85 28.13
CA GLY A 400 22.59 34.50 29.06
C GLY A 400 22.48 35.33 30.34
N HIS A 401 22.20 34.68 31.47
CA HIS A 401 22.38 35.25 32.80
C HIS A 401 22.82 34.17 33.81
N PRO A 402 23.56 34.60 34.87
CA PRO A 402 24.67 33.84 35.44
C PRO A 402 24.27 32.77 36.45
N ARG A 403 25.19 31.80 36.64
CA ARG A 403 25.18 30.75 37.68
C ARG A 403 24.59 31.26 39.01
N MET A 404 23.51 30.62 39.45
CA MET A 404 23.01 30.69 40.83
C MET A 404 22.80 29.29 41.43
N LYS A 405 23.00 29.21 42.75
CA LYS A 405 23.30 28.03 43.57
C LYS A 405 22.08 27.13 43.86
N ALA A 406 22.37 25.87 44.19
CA ALA A 406 21.47 24.71 44.22
C ALA A 406 20.48 24.63 45.39
N GLU A 407 19.95 25.75 45.91
CA GLU A 407 19.11 25.73 47.13
C GLU A 407 17.66 26.20 46.95
N VAL A 408 17.15 26.39 45.72
CA VAL A 408 15.73 26.80 45.49
C VAL A 408 14.93 25.83 44.60
N ALA A 409 15.50 24.67 44.21
CA ALA A 409 14.77 23.63 43.47
C ALA A 409 13.74 22.85 44.31
N GLY A 410 13.80 22.94 45.64
CA GLY A 410 12.93 22.19 46.57
C GLY A 410 11.52 22.78 46.75
N CYS A 411 11.30 24.07 46.46
CA CYS A 411 10.01 24.73 46.73
C CYS A 411 9.00 24.59 45.59
N VAL A 412 9.46 24.44 44.34
CA VAL A 412 8.56 24.32 43.16
C VAL A 412 7.97 22.90 43.06
N GLY A 413 8.74 21.87 43.41
CA GLY A 413 8.25 20.48 43.43
C GLY A 413 7.17 20.23 44.49
N ALA A 414 7.27 20.88 45.66
CA ALA A 414 6.29 20.75 46.72
C ALA A 414 4.95 21.43 46.38
N LEU A 415 4.98 22.57 45.68
CA LEU A 415 3.78 23.29 45.27
C LEU A 415 3.01 22.55 44.17
N CYS A 416 3.70 21.97 43.19
CA CYS A 416 3.05 21.17 42.14
C CYS A 416 2.46 19.86 42.68
N ALA A 417 3.13 19.20 43.63
CA ALA A 417 2.61 17.99 44.27
C ALA A 417 1.35 18.28 45.11
N LEU A 418 1.31 19.40 45.84
CA LEU A 418 0.12 19.81 46.60
C LEU A 418 -1.06 20.16 45.69
N ALA A 419 -0.81 20.83 44.55
CA ALA A 419 -1.84 21.11 43.56
C ALA A 419 -2.41 19.83 42.93
N ALA A 420 -1.56 18.86 42.58
CA ALA A 420 -1.99 17.58 42.04
C ALA A 420 -2.83 16.77 43.05
N VAL A 421 -2.41 16.74 44.33
CA VAL A 421 -3.16 16.05 45.40
C VAL A 421 -4.51 16.73 45.65
N ALA A 422 -4.59 18.06 45.61
CA ALA A 422 -5.85 18.79 45.77
C ALA A 422 -6.85 18.51 44.62
N ILE A 423 -6.35 18.42 43.38
CA ILE A 423 -7.17 18.09 42.20
C ILE A 423 -7.70 16.66 42.29
N ILE A 424 -6.85 15.70 42.69
CA ILE A 424 -7.25 14.30 42.88
C ILE A 424 -8.27 14.17 44.02
N ALA A 425 -8.07 14.89 45.13
CA ALA A 425 -9.02 14.91 46.24
C ALA A 425 -10.39 15.49 45.83
N ALA A 426 -10.39 16.58 45.04
CA ALA A 426 -11.62 17.17 44.51
C ALA A 426 -12.34 16.22 43.53
N ALA A 427 -11.60 15.52 42.67
CA ALA A 427 -12.16 14.52 41.77
C ALA A 427 -12.78 13.32 42.51
N LEU A 428 -12.14 12.86 43.60
CA LEU A 428 -12.67 11.76 44.43
C LEU A 428 -13.91 12.17 45.22
N MET A 429 -14.03 13.44 45.64
CA MET A 429 -15.24 13.96 46.28
C MET A 429 -16.41 14.13 45.29
N LEU A 430 -16.13 14.47 44.02
CA LEU A 430 -17.16 14.56 42.97
C LEU A 430 -17.71 13.19 42.54
N LEU A 431 -17.00 12.09 42.83
CA LEU A 431 -17.37 10.72 42.48
C LEU A 431 -17.97 9.92 43.66
N ASP A 432 -18.37 10.60 44.75
CA ASP A 432 -19.09 10.06 45.91
C ASP A 432 -18.45 8.81 46.57
N PHE A 433 -17.11 8.74 46.56
CA PHE A 433 -16.35 7.70 47.27
C PHE A 433 -16.34 7.96 48.78
N ARG A 434 -17.26 7.33 49.51
CA ARG A 434 -17.27 7.34 50.98
C ARG A 434 -16.16 6.44 51.54
N PHE A 435 -15.07 7.05 52.03
CA PHE A 435 -14.03 6.33 52.77
C PHE A 435 -14.56 5.86 54.14
N THR A 436 -14.83 4.56 54.28
CA THR A 436 -15.13 3.93 55.58
C THR A 436 -13.85 3.76 56.40
N LYS A 437 -13.82 4.33 57.61
CA LYS A 437 -12.69 4.26 58.54
C LYS A 437 -12.58 2.85 59.13
N LYS A 438 -11.50 2.13 58.83
CA LYS A 438 -11.20 0.81 59.40
C LYS A 438 -10.32 1.00 60.64
N GLU A 439 -10.84 0.71 61.83
CA GLU A 439 -10.05 0.73 63.08
C GLU A 439 -9.00 -0.38 63.07
N LYS A 440 -7.72 -0.02 63.25
CA LYS A 440 -6.62 -0.98 63.43
C LYS A 440 -6.40 -1.24 64.93
N LYS A 441 -6.66 -2.48 65.35
CA LYS A 441 -6.19 -3.05 66.62
C LYS A 441 -4.65 -3.08 66.64
N ALA A 442 -4.07 -2.60 67.73
CA ALA A 442 -2.63 -2.62 67.98
C ALA A 442 -2.13 -4.04 68.30
N GLY A 443 -1.20 -4.55 67.49
CA GLY A 443 -0.42 -5.76 67.75
C GLY A 443 1.00 -5.39 68.15
N LYS A 444 1.37 -5.72 69.40
CA LYS A 444 2.63 -5.43 70.06
C LYS A 444 3.75 -6.31 69.47
N ALA A 445 4.85 -5.70 69.02
CA ALA A 445 6.08 -6.41 68.64
C ALA A 445 6.84 -6.87 69.89
N LYS A 446 7.36 -8.10 69.87
CA LYS A 446 8.40 -8.57 70.80
C LYS A 446 9.60 -9.10 69.99
N SER A 447 10.76 -8.81 70.55
CA SER A 447 12.12 -8.91 70.03
C SER A 447 12.61 -10.32 69.71
N LEU A 448 13.57 -10.35 68.78
CA LEU A 448 14.55 -11.41 68.52
C LEU A 448 15.29 -11.87 69.79
N VAL A 449 15.51 -13.19 69.89
CA VAL A 449 16.69 -13.82 70.51
C VAL A 449 16.99 -15.11 69.73
N SER A 450 18.23 -15.23 69.28
CA SER A 450 18.88 -16.45 68.78
C SER A 450 19.43 -17.28 69.94
N VAL A 451 19.15 -18.59 69.99
CA VAL A 451 19.96 -19.59 70.72
C VAL A 451 19.98 -20.88 69.91
N ASP A 452 21.18 -21.45 69.88
CA ASP A 452 21.67 -22.67 69.24
C ASP A 452 21.26 -23.94 70.01
N GLU A 453 21.69 -25.10 69.50
CA GLU A 453 21.69 -26.47 70.09
C GLU A 453 20.49 -27.41 69.79
N GLY A 454 20.75 -28.39 68.92
CA GLY A 454 21.10 -29.75 69.37
C GLY A 454 19.99 -30.78 69.65
N ILE A 455 19.92 -31.79 68.76
CA ILE A 455 19.73 -33.25 69.02
C ILE A 455 18.45 -33.69 69.77
N ASP A 456 17.57 -34.50 69.14
CA ASP A 456 17.58 -35.97 69.27
C ASP A 456 16.43 -36.66 68.52
N VAL A 457 16.65 -37.96 68.29
CA VAL A 457 15.97 -38.93 67.45
C VAL A 457 14.89 -39.72 68.22
N LYS A 458 13.90 -40.23 67.47
CA LYS A 458 12.94 -41.34 67.73
C LYS A 458 11.67 -41.06 68.55
N ALA A 459 10.52 -41.24 67.87
CA ALA A 459 9.77 -42.50 67.93
C ALA A 459 9.22 -42.82 66.53
#